data_AF-W2T1Z1-F1
#
_entry.id   AF-W2T1Z1-F1
#
_cell.length_a   1.000
_cell.length_b   1.000
_cell.length_c   1.000
_cell.angle_alpha   90.00
_cell.angle_beta   90.00
_cell.angle_gamma   90.00
#
_symmetry.space_group_name_H-M   'P 1'
#
loop_
_entity.id
_entity.type
_entity.pdbx_description
1 polymer ?
#
loop_
_entity_poly.entity_id
_entity_poly.type
_entity_poly.pdbx_seq_one_letter_code
_entity_poly.pdbx_strand_id
1 'polypeptide(L)'
;MIVNTEPVLHSHVNCLFKGETKIRLMEMGRDVAQHWLSAPNIEPAMDTAERLAIEDQVNRLNMAIEKYNTELILKKSGLYNEKTCDLIESPADLIGHIYTNCIDWKSAKDREEKIAVVEQLARANHLRNLSQIQEDLVMGWLIADKVDDAYAVDPNDTMGNVGLDLGMCGSDENEVFLLPFFDVAVDKIVHVLKLINMDKIMVDLITYLRRDASTVAGGFRTIVRAACVLLRAYTNTQLKKANYDQVKICVDLDAVLYGRLLDLAHVDIPLDTFRRQEKSVVVRGLVTPGVRWTPQLAFLIASLIVDNEIADKSVVEMVLNRLQAAQKREMFVTLLTFCRQEKKLHRTKNLAMLWARAVDWSLGNIGNGYPLAFLEQFLQFFLLEKCSTLDYTTVNPQQELVFNWTNTAINDVAV
;
A
#
# COMPACT_ATOMS: atom_id res chain seq x y z
N MET A 1 9.01 -2.85 -43.89
CA MET A 1 8.12 -3.87 -43.30
C MET A 1 6.94 -3.16 -42.69
N ILE A 2 5.85 -3.01 -43.47
CA ILE A 2 4.57 -2.49 -42.98
C ILE A 2 3.85 -3.73 -42.44
N VAL A 3 3.72 -3.82 -41.12
CA VAL A 3 3.03 -4.94 -40.47
C VAL A 3 1.53 -4.73 -40.65
N ASN A 4 0.90 -5.65 -41.38
CA ASN A 4 -0.55 -5.73 -41.59
C ASN A 4 -1.29 -5.85 -40.24
N THR A 5 -1.86 -4.74 -39.75
CA THR A 5 -2.74 -4.70 -38.57
C THR A 5 -4.25 -4.70 -38.92
N GLU A 6 -4.62 -4.58 -40.19
CA GLU A 6 -6.02 -4.47 -40.65
C GLU A 6 -6.90 -5.73 -40.53
N PRO A 7 -6.43 -6.98 -40.76
CA PRO A 7 -7.36 -8.13 -40.76
C PRO A 7 -7.87 -8.53 -39.36
N VAL A 8 -7.15 -8.15 -38.30
CA VAL A 8 -7.53 -8.46 -36.91
C VAL A 8 -8.66 -7.55 -36.43
N LEU A 9 -8.59 -6.25 -36.73
CA LEU A 9 -9.67 -5.31 -36.40
C LEU A 9 -10.97 -5.67 -37.13
N HIS A 10 -10.89 -6.01 -38.41
CA HIS A 10 -12.08 -6.27 -39.22
C HIS A 10 -12.80 -7.57 -38.82
N SER A 11 -12.05 -8.59 -38.39
CA SER A 11 -12.64 -9.84 -37.88
C SER A 11 -13.24 -9.68 -36.48
N HIS A 12 -12.61 -8.88 -35.62
CA HIS A 12 -13.10 -8.59 -34.26
C HIS A 12 -14.41 -7.80 -34.29
N VAL A 13 -14.50 -6.75 -35.12
CA VAL A 13 -15.73 -5.95 -35.30
C VAL A 13 -16.89 -6.80 -35.84
N ASN A 14 -16.61 -7.69 -36.80
CA ASN A 14 -17.62 -8.61 -37.33
C ASN A 14 -18.09 -9.64 -36.29
N CYS A 15 -17.22 -10.07 -35.39
CA CYS A 15 -17.58 -10.98 -34.30
C CYS A 15 -18.50 -10.29 -33.27
N LEU A 16 -18.17 -9.05 -32.89
CA LEU A 16 -18.98 -8.24 -31.97
C LEU A 16 -20.38 -7.94 -32.54
N PHE A 17 -20.46 -7.57 -33.83
CA PHE A 17 -21.74 -7.30 -34.50
C PHE A 17 -22.65 -8.54 -34.58
N LYS A 18 -22.07 -9.72 -34.83
CA LYS A 18 -22.80 -10.99 -34.80
C LYS A 18 -23.29 -11.33 -33.38
N GLY A 19 -22.48 -11.03 -32.36
CA GLY A 19 -22.84 -11.21 -30.95
C GLY A 19 -24.05 -10.37 -30.53
N GLU A 20 -24.03 -9.06 -30.84
CA GLU A 20 -25.14 -8.15 -30.55
C GLU A 20 -26.44 -8.55 -31.24
N THR A 21 -26.35 -8.92 -32.52
CA THR A 21 -27.53 -9.34 -33.30
C THR A 21 -28.15 -10.62 -32.69
N LYS A 22 -27.31 -11.57 -32.27
CA LYS A 22 -27.76 -12.80 -31.60
C LYS A 22 -28.48 -12.50 -30.29
N ILE A 23 -27.94 -11.61 -29.45
CA ILE A 23 -28.56 -11.19 -28.19
C ILE A 23 -29.94 -10.58 -28.44
N ARG A 24 -30.06 -9.64 -29.40
CA ARG A 24 -31.35 -9.02 -29.74
C ARG A 24 -32.39 -10.03 -30.21
N LEU A 25 -32.01 -11.03 -30.99
CA LEU A 25 -32.93 -12.08 -31.42
C LEU A 25 -33.43 -12.93 -30.24
N MET A 26 -32.56 -13.21 -29.26
CA MET A 26 -32.96 -13.92 -28.04
C MET A 26 -33.87 -13.07 -27.16
N GLU A 27 -33.60 -11.77 -27.03
CA GLU A 27 -34.47 -10.81 -26.33
C GLU A 27 -35.87 -10.74 -26.97
N MET A 28 -35.93 -10.63 -28.30
CA MET A 28 -37.22 -10.67 -29.02
C MET A 28 -37.98 -11.97 -28.75
N GLY A 29 -37.30 -13.12 -28.76
CA GLY A 29 -37.90 -14.41 -28.45
C GLY A 29 -38.45 -14.49 -27.02
N ARG A 30 -37.69 -13.95 -26.05
CA ARG A 30 -38.12 -13.85 -24.64
C ARG A 30 -39.35 -12.96 -24.51
N ASP A 31 -39.33 -11.77 -25.13
CA ASP A 31 -40.40 -10.77 -25.00
C ASP A 31 -41.72 -11.31 -25.59
N VAL A 32 -41.67 -12.03 -26.72
CA VAL A 32 -42.83 -12.72 -27.29
C VAL A 32 -43.37 -13.79 -26.34
N ALA A 33 -42.49 -14.65 -25.80
CA ALA A 33 -42.88 -15.70 -24.87
C ALA A 33 -43.50 -15.13 -23.58
N GLN A 34 -42.95 -14.03 -23.07
CA GLN A 34 -43.44 -13.36 -21.87
C GLN A 34 -44.77 -12.63 -22.12
N HIS A 35 -44.95 -12.05 -23.31
CA HIS A 35 -46.24 -11.51 -23.75
C HIS A 35 -47.31 -12.60 -23.76
N TRP A 36 -47.02 -13.79 -24.30
CA TRP A 36 -47.95 -14.92 -24.28
C TRP A 36 -48.32 -15.35 -22.85
N LEU A 37 -47.38 -15.35 -21.89
CA LEU A 37 -47.69 -15.70 -20.50
C LEU A 37 -48.58 -14.67 -19.78
N SER A 38 -48.55 -13.42 -20.23
CA SER A 38 -49.23 -12.28 -19.60
C SER A 38 -50.57 -11.89 -20.25
N ALA A 39 -50.85 -12.39 -21.46
CA ALA A 39 -52.04 -12.02 -22.21
C ALA A 39 -53.31 -12.62 -21.57
N PRO A 40 -54.31 -11.80 -21.18
CA PRO A 40 -55.46 -12.26 -20.41
C PRO A 40 -56.48 -13.09 -21.23
N ASN A 41 -56.45 -13.01 -22.57
CA ASN A 41 -57.42 -13.64 -23.46
C ASN A 41 -56.72 -14.36 -24.62
N ILE A 42 -56.06 -15.48 -24.34
CA ILE A 42 -55.56 -16.38 -25.39
C ILE A 42 -56.66 -17.40 -25.68
N GLU A 43 -57.14 -17.45 -26.93
CA GLU A 43 -58.06 -18.48 -27.40
C GLU A 43 -57.37 -19.38 -28.44
N PRO A 44 -57.35 -20.72 -28.22
CA PRO A 44 -57.84 -21.44 -27.04
C PRO A 44 -57.02 -21.14 -25.78
N ALA A 45 -57.63 -21.31 -24.60
CA ALA A 45 -56.94 -21.10 -23.33
C ALA A 45 -55.71 -22.01 -23.24
N MET A 46 -54.55 -21.41 -22.97
CA MET A 46 -53.27 -22.10 -22.83
C MET A 46 -53.36 -23.19 -21.77
N ASP A 47 -52.92 -24.40 -22.13
CA ASP A 47 -52.92 -25.51 -21.17
C ASP A 47 -51.79 -25.35 -20.13
N THR A 48 -51.88 -26.09 -19.02
CA THR A 48 -50.90 -25.98 -17.93
C THR A 48 -49.50 -26.49 -18.31
N ALA A 49 -49.40 -27.45 -19.22
CA ALA A 49 -48.12 -28.00 -19.68
C ALA A 49 -47.42 -27.04 -20.67
N GLU A 50 -48.18 -26.44 -21.60
CA GLU A 50 -47.76 -25.38 -22.50
C GLU A 50 -47.27 -24.17 -21.72
N ARG A 51 -48.01 -23.75 -20.69
CA ARG A 51 -47.59 -22.64 -19.82
C ARG A 51 -46.25 -22.92 -19.15
N LEU A 52 -46.08 -24.10 -18.55
CA LEU A 52 -44.82 -24.51 -17.92
C LEU A 52 -43.66 -24.59 -18.92
N ALA A 53 -43.91 -25.07 -20.14
CA ALA A 53 -42.90 -25.13 -21.20
C ALA A 53 -42.44 -23.73 -21.66
N ILE A 54 -43.38 -22.78 -21.76
CA ILE A 54 -43.06 -21.39 -22.12
C ILE A 54 -42.30 -20.70 -20.96
N GLU A 55 -42.69 -20.94 -19.71
CA GLU A 55 -41.95 -20.45 -18.53
C GLU A 55 -40.52 -20.99 -18.48
N ASP A 56 -40.30 -22.29 -18.72
CA ASP A 56 -38.95 -22.89 -18.83
C ASP A 56 -38.14 -22.26 -19.98
N GLN A 57 -38.78 -22.04 -21.14
CA GLN A 57 -38.12 -21.41 -22.28
C GLN A 57 -37.71 -19.96 -21.99
N VAL A 58 -38.55 -19.17 -21.31
CA VAL A 58 -38.21 -17.81 -20.87
C VAL A 58 -36.99 -17.84 -19.94
N ASN A 59 -36.97 -18.77 -18.97
CA ASN A 59 -35.84 -18.91 -18.05
C ASN A 59 -34.54 -19.27 -18.78
N ARG A 60 -34.58 -20.21 -19.73
CA ARG A 60 -33.42 -20.57 -20.57
C ARG A 60 -32.92 -19.40 -21.40
N LEU A 61 -33.83 -18.63 -22.00
CA LEU A 61 -33.48 -17.44 -22.77
C LEU A 61 -32.85 -16.36 -21.89
N ASN A 62 -33.39 -16.12 -20.69
CA ASN A 62 -32.79 -15.18 -19.73
C ASN A 62 -31.35 -15.54 -19.39
N MET A 63 -31.10 -16.78 -18.96
CA MET A 63 -29.75 -17.25 -18.63
C MET A 63 -28.80 -17.14 -19.83
N ALA A 64 -29.27 -17.48 -21.04
CA ALA A 64 -28.46 -17.36 -22.25
C ALA A 64 -28.14 -15.90 -22.57
N ILE A 65 -29.12 -15.00 -22.50
CA ILE A 65 -28.95 -13.56 -22.75
C ILE A 65 -27.92 -12.97 -21.78
N GLU A 66 -28.03 -13.28 -20.48
CA GLU A 66 -27.07 -12.85 -19.44
C GLU A 66 -25.64 -13.32 -19.75
N LYS A 67 -25.48 -14.60 -20.09
CA LYS A 67 -24.19 -15.20 -20.48
C LYS A 67 -23.57 -14.51 -21.69
N TYR A 68 -24.34 -14.33 -22.77
CA TYR A 68 -23.83 -13.70 -23.99
C TYR A 68 -23.58 -12.20 -23.81
N ASN A 69 -24.38 -11.50 -23.01
CA ASN A 69 -24.13 -10.10 -22.66
C ASN A 69 -22.82 -9.96 -21.88
N THR A 70 -22.57 -10.81 -20.90
CA THR A 70 -21.31 -10.85 -20.14
C THR A 70 -20.12 -11.09 -21.07
N GLU A 71 -20.20 -12.09 -21.94
CA GLU A 71 -19.16 -12.37 -22.94
C GLU A 71 -18.89 -11.16 -23.86
N LEU A 72 -19.95 -10.51 -24.34
CA LEU A 72 -19.85 -9.34 -25.22
C LEU A 72 -19.17 -8.15 -24.51
N ILE A 73 -19.55 -7.87 -23.26
CA ILE A 73 -18.95 -6.79 -22.45
C ILE A 73 -17.46 -7.05 -22.23
N LEU A 74 -17.08 -8.29 -21.89
CA LEU A 74 -15.68 -8.68 -21.71
C LEU A 74 -14.87 -8.54 -23.02
N LYS A 75 -15.44 -8.92 -24.17
CA LYS A 75 -14.76 -8.76 -25.47
C LYS A 75 -14.55 -7.29 -25.84
N LYS A 76 -15.58 -6.46 -25.68
CA LYS A 76 -15.50 -5.01 -25.96
C LYS A 76 -14.47 -4.29 -25.10
N SER A 77 -14.29 -4.73 -23.86
CA SER A 77 -13.34 -4.16 -22.90
C SER A 77 -11.94 -4.76 -22.97
N GLY A 78 -11.71 -5.77 -23.82
CA GLY A 78 -10.43 -6.46 -23.91
C GLY A 78 -10.09 -7.34 -22.69
N LEU A 79 -11.09 -7.66 -21.86
CA LEU A 79 -10.94 -8.49 -20.66
C LEU A 79 -11.29 -9.97 -20.89
N TYR A 80 -11.72 -10.34 -22.10
CA TYR A 80 -12.07 -11.72 -22.45
C TYR A 80 -10.81 -12.59 -22.63
N ASN A 81 -10.61 -13.53 -21.70
CA ASN A 81 -9.53 -14.52 -21.70
C ASN A 81 -10.05 -15.85 -21.13
N GLU A 82 -9.19 -16.87 -21.05
CA GLU A 82 -9.56 -18.20 -20.53
C GLU A 82 -10.15 -18.13 -19.11
N LYS A 83 -9.48 -17.42 -18.19
CA LYS A 83 -9.93 -17.28 -16.80
C LYS A 83 -11.25 -16.52 -16.67
N THR A 84 -11.44 -15.43 -17.40
CA THR A 84 -12.69 -14.66 -17.35
C THR A 84 -13.82 -15.40 -18.06
N CYS A 85 -13.52 -16.27 -19.03
CA CYS A 85 -14.49 -17.14 -19.68
C CYS A 85 -15.03 -18.22 -18.71
N ASP A 86 -14.15 -18.83 -17.92
CA ASP A 86 -14.54 -19.85 -16.93
C ASP A 86 -15.46 -19.29 -15.84
N LEU A 87 -15.35 -18.00 -15.55
CA LEU A 87 -16.12 -17.31 -14.51
C LEU A 87 -17.44 -16.69 -15.02
N ILE A 88 -17.79 -16.79 -16.31
CA ILE A 88 -19.01 -16.16 -16.86
C ILE A 88 -20.28 -16.65 -16.14
N GLU A 89 -20.29 -17.92 -15.73
CA GLU A 89 -21.44 -18.53 -15.03
C GLU A 89 -21.51 -18.12 -13.54
N SER A 90 -20.47 -17.48 -13.01
CA SER A 90 -20.45 -16.88 -11.67
C SER A 90 -20.08 -15.39 -11.74
N PRO A 91 -21.05 -14.50 -12.02
CA PRO A 91 -20.81 -13.07 -12.17
C PRO A 91 -20.15 -12.40 -10.95
N ALA A 92 -20.41 -12.90 -9.74
CA ALA A 92 -19.78 -12.39 -8.52
C ALA A 92 -18.28 -12.69 -8.46
N ASP A 93 -17.89 -13.93 -8.78
CA ASP A 93 -16.48 -14.35 -8.80
C ASP A 93 -15.74 -13.67 -9.95
N LEU A 94 -16.39 -13.49 -11.11
CA LEU A 94 -15.85 -12.72 -12.23
C LEU A 94 -15.53 -11.28 -11.81
N ILE A 95 -16.45 -10.59 -11.12
CA ILE A 95 -16.23 -9.23 -10.63
C ILE A 95 -15.07 -9.19 -9.62
N GLY A 96 -15.03 -10.15 -8.67
CA GLY A 96 -13.93 -10.29 -7.73
C GLY A 96 -12.57 -10.49 -8.42
N HIS A 97 -12.54 -11.31 -9.47
CA HIS A 97 -11.36 -11.54 -10.27
C HIS A 97 -10.89 -10.27 -11.00
N ILE A 98 -11.81 -9.52 -11.61
CA ILE A 98 -11.49 -8.26 -12.32
C ILE A 98 -10.85 -7.26 -11.36
N TYR A 99 -11.48 -7.04 -10.20
CA TYR A 99 -10.96 -6.14 -9.18
C TYR A 99 -9.56 -6.54 -8.70
N THR A 100 -9.32 -7.82 -8.48
CA THR A 100 -8.07 -8.31 -7.90
C THR A 100 -6.92 -8.36 -8.91
N ASN A 101 -7.19 -8.79 -10.14
CA ASN A 101 -6.15 -9.22 -11.08
C ASN A 101 -6.12 -8.43 -12.40
N CYS A 102 -7.22 -7.78 -12.78
CA CYS A 102 -7.31 -7.13 -14.08
C CYS A 102 -7.05 -5.64 -14.02
N ILE A 103 -7.25 -4.97 -12.88
CA ILE A 103 -7.08 -3.52 -12.76
C ILE A 103 -5.63 -3.18 -12.45
N ASP A 104 -5.01 -2.33 -13.27
CA ASP A 104 -3.77 -1.64 -12.91
C ASP A 104 -4.11 -0.46 -11.99
N TRP A 105 -3.93 -0.69 -10.68
CA TRP A 105 -4.23 0.28 -9.65
C TRP A 105 -3.36 1.55 -9.70
N LYS A 106 -2.24 1.54 -10.44
CA LYS A 106 -1.38 2.72 -10.64
C LYS A 106 -1.90 3.62 -11.76
N SER A 107 -2.64 3.07 -12.73
CA SER A 107 -3.18 3.82 -13.87
C SER A 107 -4.58 4.35 -13.58
N ALA A 108 -4.72 5.68 -13.41
CA ALA A 108 -6.01 6.31 -13.12
C ALA A 108 -7.07 6.02 -14.21
N LYS A 109 -6.64 6.04 -15.48
CA LYS A 109 -7.49 5.74 -16.63
C LYS A 109 -7.97 4.29 -16.61
N ASP A 110 -7.06 3.34 -16.36
CA ASP A 110 -7.37 1.91 -16.35
C ASP A 110 -8.38 1.55 -15.23
N ARG A 111 -8.22 2.18 -14.05
CA ARG A 111 -9.18 2.06 -12.95
C ARG A 111 -10.58 2.50 -13.37
N GLU A 112 -10.71 3.70 -13.94
CA GLU A 112 -12.01 4.25 -14.34
C GLU A 112 -12.69 3.38 -15.40
N GLU A 113 -11.95 2.98 -16.43
CA GLU A 113 -12.47 2.14 -17.52
C GLU A 113 -12.93 0.76 -17.00
N LYS A 114 -12.12 0.08 -16.18
CA LYS A 114 -12.46 -1.27 -15.70
C LYS A 114 -13.51 -1.27 -14.58
N ILE A 115 -13.57 -0.23 -13.75
CA ILE A 115 -14.68 -0.06 -12.79
C ILE A 115 -16.00 0.14 -13.53
N ALA A 116 -16.03 0.92 -14.61
CA ALA A 116 -17.22 1.06 -15.45
C ALA A 116 -17.65 -0.27 -16.08
N VAL A 117 -16.70 -1.12 -16.47
CA VAL A 117 -16.99 -2.49 -16.94
C VAL A 117 -17.63 -3.34 -15.84
N VAL A 118 -17.13 -3.27 -14.61
CA VAL A 118 -17.73 -3.98 -13.46
C VAL A 118 -19.18 -3.57 -13.24
N GLU A 119 -19.49 -2.26 -13.30
CA GLU A 119 -20.88 -1.80 -13.20
C GLU A 119 -21.77 -2.31 -14.34
N GLN A 120 -21.25 -2.33 -15.57
CA GLN A 120 -21.97 -2.88 -16.72
C GLN A 120 -22.26 -4.38 -16.54
N LEU A 121 -21.27 -5.15 -16.08
CA LEU A 121 -21.42 -6.57 -15.78
C LEU A 121 -22.45 -6.82 -14.68
N ALA A 122 -22.43 -6.03 -13.61
CA ALA A 122 -23.40 -6.14 -12.53
C ALA A 122 -24.83 -5.86 -13.02
N ARG A 123 -25.03 -4.84 -13.86
CA ARG A 123 -26.34 -4.53 -14.46
C ARG A 123 -26.82 -5.62 -15.41
N ALA A 124 -25.92 -6.14 -16.26
CA ALA A 124 -26.24 -7.17 -17.25
C ALA A 124 -26.64 -8.51 -16.62
N ASN A 125 -26.11 -8.83 -15.44
CA ASN A 125 -26.43 -10.05 -14.69
C ASN A 125 -27.41 -9.80 -13.54
N HIS A 126 -28.08 -8.64 -13.51
CA HIS A 126 -29.05 -8.28 -12.48
C HIS A 126 -28.55 -8.42 -11.03
N LEU A 127 -27.24 -8.23 -10.80
CA LEU A 127 -26.62 -8.32 -9.49
C LEU A 127 -27.04 -7.14 -8.62
N ARG A 128 -27.81 -7.42 -7.56
CA ARG A 128 -28.26 -6.42 -6.58
C ARG A 128 -27.30 -6.21 -5.42
N ASN A 129 -26.29 -7.08 -5.30
CA ASN A 129 -25.35 -7.16 -4.17
C ASN A 129 -23.95 -6.69 -4.55
N LEU A 130 -23.77 -5.87 -5.60
CA LEU A 130 -22.46 -5.37 -6.01
C LEU A 130 -21.71 -4.68 -4.85
N SER A 131 -22.41 -3.87 -4.05
CA SER A 131 -21.80 -3.21 -2.89
C SER A 131 -21.33 -4.22 -1.83
N GLN A 132 -22.05 -5.33 -1.61
CA GLN A 132 -21.62 -6.37 -0.69
C GLN A 132 -20.36 -7.07 -1.19
N ILE A 133 -20.27 -7.38 -2.50
CA ILE A 133 -19.06 -7.96 -3.10
C ILE A 133 -17.86 -7.03 -2.90
N GLN A 134 -18.06 -5.72 -3.10
CA GLN A 134 -17.02 -4.71 -2.89
C GLN A 134 -16.62 -4.57 -1.41
N GLU A 135 -17.58 -4.65 -0.47
CA GLU A 135 -17.32 -4.71 0.97
C GLU A 135 -16.46 -5.94 1.33
N ASP A 136 -16.85 -7.12 0.84
CA ASP A 136 -16.14 -8.38 1.12
C ASP A 136 -14.70 -8.34 0.57
N LEU A 137 -14.50 -7.78 -0.64
CA LEU A 137 -13.18 -7.57 -1.22
C LEU A 137 -12.32 -6.61 -0.38
N VAL A 138 -12.88 -5.48 0.06
CA VAL A 138 -12.19 -4.52 0.91
C VAL A 138 -11.74 -5.18 2.21
N MET A 139 -12.63 -5.93 2.87
CA MET A 139 -12.31 -6.61 4.12
C MET A 139 -11.31 -7.75 3.93
N GLY A 140 -11.39 -8.48 2.81
CA GLY A 140 -10.40 -9.50 2.45
C GLY A 140 -9.01 -8.91 2.21
N TRP A 141 -8.89 -7.83 1.44
CA TRP A 141 -7.61 -7.17 1.16
C TRP A 141 -7.02 -6.43 2.36
N LEU A 142 -7.86 -6.06 3.33
CA LEU A 142 -7.40 -5.44 4.57
C LEU A 142 -6.50 -6.39 5.37
N ILE A 143 -6.80 -7.69 5.34
CA ILE A 143 -6.03 -8.70 6.06
C ILE A 143 -4.65 -8.83 5.40
N ALA A 144 -3.61 -8.47 6.15
CA ALA A 144 -2.22 -8.58 5.74
C ALA A 144 -1.68 -9.96 6.11
N ASP A 145 -2.19 -11.01 5.47
CA ASP A 145 -1.68 -12.37 5.68
C ASP A 145 -0.29 -12.55 5.05
N LYS A 146 0.49 -13.46 5.64
CA LYS A 146 1.93 -13.64 5.38
C LYS A 146 2.29 -14.07 3.95
N VAL A 147 1.31 -14.41 3.11
CA VAL A 147 1.54 -15.12 1.84
C VAL A 147 1.66 -14.16 0.63
N ASP A 148 1.05 -12.97 0.68
CA ASP A 148 0.90 -12.14 -0.52
C ASP A 148 1.80 -10.89 -0.59
N ASP A 149 2.50 -10.54 0.50
CA ASP A 149 3.41 -9.36 0.53
C ASP A 149 4.87 -9.72 0.17
N ALA A 150 5.11 -10.87 -0.46
CA ALA A 150 6.41 -11.20 -1.03
C ALA A 150 6.59 -10.49 -2.38
N TYR A 151 7.04 -9.24 -2.31
CA TYR A 151 7.66 -8.46 -3.39
C TYR A 151 7.19 -8.78 -4.82
N ALA A 152 6.35 -7.91 -5.37
CA ALA A 152 6.27 -7.74 -6.82
C ALA A 152 7.60 -7.15 -7.34
N VAL A 153 8.64 -7.97 -7.41
CA VAL A 153 9.85 -7.72 -8.19
C VAL A 153 9.44 -7.86 -9.65
N ASP A 154 9.64 -6.79 -10.41
CA ASP A 154 9.44 -6.77 -11.85
C ASP A 154 10.35 -7.83 -12.52
N PRO A 155 9.80 -8.86 -13.19
CA PRO A 155 10.59 -9.89 -13.85
C PRO A 155 11.42 -9.36 -15.04
N ASN A 156 11.20 -8.11 -15.49
CA ASN A 156 12.00 -7.50 -16.55
C ASN A 156 13.34 -6.91 -16.06
N ASP A 157 13.61 -6.91 -14.76
CA ASP A 157 14.88 -6.41 -14.21
C ASP A 157 16.01 -7.47 -14.26
N THR A 158 16.09 -8.20 -15.38
CA THR A 158 17.14 -9.18 -15.63
C THR A 158 17.98 -8.75 -16.83
N MET A 159 19.20 -8.26 -16.56
CA MET A 159 20.45 -8.60 -17.28
C MET A 159 21.63 -7.80 -16.69
N GLY A 160 22.45 -8.42 -15.83
CA GLY A 160 23.64 -7.73 -15.30
C GLY A 160 24.49 -8.42 -14.22
N ASN A 161 24.58 -9.75 -14.21
CA ASN A 161 25.63 -10.60 -13.63
C ASN A 161 26.35 -10.22 -12.29
N VAL A 162 26.08 -11.09 -11.31
CA VAL A 162 26.95 -11.64 -10.24
C VAL A 162 27.39 -10.76 -9.05
N GLY A 163 26.53 -10.76 -8.04
CA GLY A 163 26.93 -10.92 -6.64
C GLY A 163 25.94 -11.88 -5.97
N LEU A 164 26.32 -13.14 -5.82
CA LEU A 164 25.58 -14.15 -5.05
C LEU A 164 25.54 -13.74 -3.58
N ASP A 165 24.60 -12.87 -3.23
CA ASP A 165 24.18 -12.62 -1.85
C ASP A 165 22.75 -12.01 -1.82
N LEU A 166 21.88 -12.44 -2.75
CA LEU A 166 20.45 -12.33 -2.52
C LEU A 166 20.10 -13.33 -1.41
N GLY A 167 20.29 -12.88 -0.17
CA GLY A 167 19.58 -13.40 0.97
C GLY A 167 18.11 -13.48 0.56
N MET A 168 17.60 -14.70 0.54
CA MET A 168 16.17 -14.95 0.59
C MET A 168 15.61 -14.06 1.70
N CYS A 169 14.98 -12.93 1.36
CA CYS A 169 14.18 -12.16 2.29
C CYS A 169 12.91 -12.97 2.55
N GLY A 170 13.08 -14.13 3.20
CA GLY A 170 12.02 -14.72 3.98
C GLY A 170 11.57 -13.64 4.94
N SER A 171 10.28 -13.31 4.89
CA SER A 171 9.63 -12.31 5.72
C SER A 171 10.03 -12.50 7.18
N ASP A 172 11.01 -11.72 7.64
CA ASP A 172 11.52 -11.86 9.00
C ASP A 172 10.47 -11.23 9.91
N GLU A 173 9.85 -12.04 10.77
CA GLU A 173 8.94 -11.53 11.81
C GLU A 173 9.63 -10.50 12.71
N ASN A 174 10.97 -10.41 12.65
CA ASN A 174 11.83 -9.49 13.37
C ASN A 174 12.04 -8.12 12.69
N GLU A 175 11.40 -7.84 11.55
CA GLU A 175 11.52 -6.56 10.85
C GLU A 175 10.43 -5.55 11.23
N VAL A 176 10.88 -4.32 11.48
CA VAL A 176 10.02 -3.13 11.56
C VAL A 176 9.54 -2.84 10.14
N PHE A 177 8.26 -3.06 9.87
CA PHE A 177 7.70 -2.82 8.55
C PHE A 177 7.41 -1.33 8.33
N LEU A 178 7.60 -0.86 7.09
CA LEU A 178 7.28 0.52 6.70
C LEU A 178 5.76 0.75 6.76
N LEU A 179 5.37 1.99 7.08
CA LEU A 179 3.96 2.38 7.06
C LEU A 179 3.44 2.33 5.61
N PRO A 180 2.44 1.48 5.28
CA PRO A 180 1.96 1.29 3.91
C PRO A 180 1.04 2.43 3.45
N PHE A 181 1.32 3.67 3.85
CA PHE A 181 0.40 4.79 3.65
C PHE A 181 0.20 5.10 2.15
N PHE A 182 1.25 5.04 1.34
CA PHE A 182 1.21 5.23 -0.11
C PHE A 182 1.37 3.92 -0.90
N ASP A 183 1.09 2.79 -0.26
CA ASP A 183 1.17 1.49 -0.90
C ASP A 183 -0.03 1.28 -1.85
N VAL A 184 0.23 0.61 -2.97
CA VAL A 184 -0.79 0.13 -3.92
C VAL A 184 -1.84 -0.73 -3.21
N ALA A 185 -1.44 -1.49 -2.19
CA ALA A 185 -2.36 -2.30 -1.40
C ALA A 185 -3.38 -1.45 -0.60
N VAL A 186 -3.00 -0.25 -0.15
CA VAL A 186 -3.93 0.70 0.48
C VAL A 186 -4.69 1.48 -0.58
N ASP A 187 -4.04 1.85 -1.69
CA ASP A 187 -4.69 2.54 -2.81
C ASP A 187 -5.89 1.78 -3.34
N LYS A 188 -5.76 0.48 -3.61
CA LYS A 188 -6.85 -0.36 -4.11
C LYS A 188 -8.06 -0.34 -3.16
N ILE A 189 -7.81 -0.46 -1.85
CA ILE A 189 -8.85 -0.46 -0.81
C ILE A 189 -9.56 0.89 -0.79
N VAL A 190 -8.81 2.00 -0.75
CA VAL A 190 -9.36 3.35 -0.69
C VAL A 190 -10.23 3.66 -1.93
N HIS A 191 -9.84 3.18 -3.11
CA HIS A 191 -10.62 3.41 -4.33
C HIS A 191 -11.93 2.61 -4.32
N VAL A 192 -11.89 1.32 -4.00
CA VAL A 192 -13.13 0.50 -3.95
C VAL A 192 -14.05 0.96 -2.83
N LEU A 193 -13.52 1.37 -1.69
CA LEU A 193 -14.30 1.86 -0.56
C LEU A 193 -15.13 3.11 -0.92
N LYS A 194 -14.65 3.96 -1.82
CA LYS A 194 -15.40 5.14 -2.31
C LYS A 194 -16.59 4.80 -3.21
N LEU A 195 -16.71 3.54 -3.66
CA LEU A 195 -17.82 3.07 -4.49
C LEU A 195 -18.99 2.52 -3.66
N ILE A 196 -18.80 2.33 -2.34
CA ILE A 196 -19.78 1.73 -1.43
C ILE A 196 -20.22 2.68 -0.32
N ASN A 197 -21.19 2.24 0.48
CA ASN A 197 -21.54 2.94 1.72
C ASN A 197 -20.41 2.74 2.76
N MET A 198 -19.57 3.77 2.89
CA MET A 198 -18.39 3.77 3.75
C MET A 198 -18.72 3.71 5.25
N ASP A 199 -19.94 4.03 5.67
CA ASP A 199 -20.29 4.17 7.10
C ASP A 199 -20.15 2.85 7.88
N LYS A 200 -20.54 1.73 7.26
CA LYS A 200 -20.44 0.39 7.86
C LYS A 200 -18.97 -0.01 8.06
N ILE A 201 -18.18 0.07 6.99
CA ILE A 201 -16.76 -0.29 7.00
C ILE A 201 -15.95 0.62 7.94
N MET A 202 -16.35 1.89 8.10
CA MET A 202 -15.67 2.80 9.03
C MET A 202 -15.65 2.26 10.45
N VAL A 203 -16.78 1.74 10.92
CA VAL A 203 -16.91 1.19 12.28
C VAL A 203 -16.05 -0.06 12.45
N ASP A 204 -16.00 -0.91 11.43
CA ASP A 204 -15.17 -2.12 11.43
C ASP A 204 -13.67 -1.76 11.46
N LEU A 205 -13.24 -0.79 10.64
CA LEU A 205 -11.87 -0.27 10.64
C LEU A 205 -11.47 0.32 11.99
N ILE A 206 -12.34 1.13 12.61
CA ILE A 206 -12.11 1.68 13.97
C ILE A 206 -12.00 0.55 15.00
N THR A 207 -12.76 -0.53 14.83
CA THR A 207 -12.72 -1.68 15.72
C THR A 207 -11.37 -2.40 15.64
N TYR A 208 -10.74 -2.51 14.46
CA TYR A 208 -9.40 -3.08 14.33
C TYR A 208 -8.34 -2.32 15.16
N LEU A 209 -8.39 -0.98 15.18
CA LEU A 209 -7.46 -0.16 15.98
C LEU A 209 -7.57 -0.39 17.49
N ARG A 210 -8.70 -0.91 17.97
CA ARG A 210 -8.95 -1.16 19.39
C ARG A 210 -8.69 -2.61 19.79
N ARG A 211 -8.45 -3.50 18.83
CA ARG A 211 -8.22 -4.92 19.09
C ARG A 211 -6.76 -5.18 19.41
N ASP A 212 -6.55 -6.22 20.21
CA ASP A 212 -5.22 -6.76 20.43
C ASP A 212 -4.71 -7.42 19.14
N ALA A 213 -3.49 -7.07 18.73
CA ALA A 213 -2.87 -7.57 17.51
C ALA A 213 -2.78 -9.11 17.46
N SER A 214 -2.67 -9.79 18.62
CA SER A 214 -2.66 -11.25 18.71
C SER A 214 -3.99 -11.90 18.27
N THR A 215 -5.09 -11.15 18.30
CA THR A 215 -6.44 -11.64 17.96
C THR A 215 -6.86 -11.31 16.52
N VAL A 216 -6.03 -10.56 15.79
CA VAL A 216 -6.32 -10.07 14.45
C VAL A 216 -5.52 -10.88 13.42
N ALA A 217 -6.19 -11.41 12.39
CA ALA A 217 -5.51 -12.04 11.25
C ALA A 217 -4.58 -11.03 10.56
N GLY A 218 -3.34 -11.44 10.25
CA GLY A 218 -2.26 -10.53 9.82
C GLY A 218 -1.66 -9.61 10.90
N GLY A 219 -2.19 -9.69 12.14
CA GLY A 219 -1.67 -9.00 13.33
C GLY A 219 -1.53 -7.49 13.17
N PHE A 220 -0.38 -6.95 13.60
CA PHE A 220 -0.07 -5.52 13.54
C PHE A 220 -0.17 -4.92 12.13
N ARG A 221 0.17 -5.68 11.08
CA ARG A 221 0.12 -5.18 9.69
C ARG A 221 -1.30 -4.83 9.26
N THR A 222 -2.27 -5.68 9.60
CA THR A 222 -3.70 -5.44 9.33
C THR A 222 -4.20 -4.19 10.06
N ILE A 223 -3.84 -4.02 11.34
CA ILE A 223 -4.24 -2.84 12.13
C ILE A 223 -3.65 -1.56 11.56
N VAL A 224 -2.35 -1.57 11.20
CA VAL A 224 -1.69 -0.42 10.58
C VAL A 224 -2.29 -0.10 9.21
N ARG A 225 -2.59 -1.12 8.39
CA ARG A 225 -3.28 -0.94 7.11
C ARG A 225 -4.65 -0.30 7.29
N ALA A 226 -5.43 -0.75 8.29
CA ALA A 226 -6.72 -0.17 8.63
C ALA A 226 -6.63 1.31 9.04
N ALA A 227 -5.62 1.67 9.84
CA ALA A 227 -5.35 3.05 10.21
C ALA A 227 -5.03 3.92 8.98
N CYS A 228 -4.20 3.43 8.06
CA CYS A 228 -3.87 4.13 6.82
C CYS A 228 -5.11 4.32 5.93
N VAL A 229 -5.97 3.30 5.81
CA VAL A 229 -7.24 3.41 5.08
C VAL A 229 -8.14 4.47 5.71
N LEU A 230 -8.30 4.49 7.04
CA LEU A 230 -9.10 5.51 7.73
C LEU A 230 -8.60 6.93 7.45
N LEU A 231 -7.28 7.16 7.54
CA LEU A 231 -6.68 8.47 7.30
C LEU A 231 -6.82 8.94 5.85
N ARG A 232 -6.85 8.02 4.88
CA ARG A 232 -6.86 8.35 3.44
C ARG A 232 -8.24 8.39 2.81
N ALA A 233 -9.15 7.53 3.27
CA ALA A 233 -10.48 7.43 2.67
C ALA A 233 -11.50 8.37 3.33
N TYR A 234 -11.37 8.64 4.63
CA TYR A 234 -12.40 9.33 5.41
C TYR A 234 -12.01 10.76 5.73
N THR A 235 -12.97 11.67 5.61
CA THR A 235 -12.80 13.04 6.08
C THR A 235 -12.99 13.12 7.59
N ASN A 236 -12.43 14.16 8.22
CA ASN A 236 -12.62 14.39 9.65
C ASN A 236 -14.11 14.62 10.02
N THR A 237 -14.94 15.11 9.08
CA THR A 237 -16.38 15.26 9.31
C THR A 237 -17.13 13.93 9.34
N GLN A 238 -16.73 12.95 8.52
CA GLN A 238 -17.28 11.60 8.55
C GLN A 238 -16.89 10.87 9.83
N LEU A 239 -15.60 10.93 10.20
CA LEU A 239 -15.07 10.29 11.41
C LEU A 239 -15.77 10.79 12.69
N LYS A 240 -16.06 12.11 12.76
CA LYS A 240 -16.77 12.70 13.90
C LYS A 240 -18.16 12.12 14.12
N LYS A 241 -18.85 11.64 13.06
CA LYS A 241 -20.13 10.95 13.21
C LYS A 241 -20.02 9.64 13.99
N ALA A 242 -18.85 9.00 13.96
CA ALA A 242 -18.52 7.80 14.72
C ALA A 242 -17.79 8.10 16.05
N ASN A 243 -17.83 9.34 16.54
CA ASN A 243 -17.10 9.79 17.74
C ASN A 243 -15.60 9.51 17.68
N TYR A 244 -15.02 9.72 16.50
CA TYR A 244 -13.61 9.52 16.21
C TYR A 244 -13.07 10.72 15.42
N ASP A 245 -11.75 10.87 15.35
CA ASP A 245 -11.11 11.91 14.54
C ASP A 245 -9.72 11.46 14.10
N GLN A 246 -9.11 12.23 13.20
CA GLN A 246 -7.79 11.93 12.65
C GLN A 246 -6.69 11.94 13.73
N VAL A 247 -6.80 12.81 14.74
CA VAL A 247 -5.81 12.87 15.83
C VAL A 247 -5.84 11.58 16.64
N LYS A 248 -7.04 11.09 16.95
CA LYS A 248 -7.24 9.84 17.67
C LYS A 248 -6.77 8.63 16.87
N ILE A 249 -6.97 8.60 15.55
CA ILE A 249 -6.36 7.57 14.69
C ILE A 249 -4.85 7.57 14.84
N CYS A 250 -4.20 8.74 14.76
CA CYS A 250 -2.75 8.83 14.90
C CYS A 250 -2.26 8.39 16.29
N VAL A 251 -2.98 8.75 17.35
CA VAL A 251 -2.66 8.33 18.73
C VAL A 251 -2.79 6.81 18.92
N ASP A 252 -3.83 6.21 18.35
CA ASP A 252 -4.05 4.76 18.44
C ASP A 252 -3.03 4.01 17.56
N LEU A 253 -2.70 4.55 16.37
CA LEU A 253 -1.64 4.03 15.51
C LEU A 253 -0.25 4.10 16.17
N ASP A 254 0.08 5.22 16.81
CA ASP A 254 1.32 5.37 17.59
C ASP A 254 1.43 4.30 18.68
N ALA A 255 0.35 4.07 19.43
CA ALA A 255 0.30 3.01 20.44
C ALA A 255 0.50 1.61 19.85
N VAL A 256 -0.09 1.31 18.69
CA VAL A 256 0.08 0.03 17.97
C VAL A 256 1.53 -0.15 17.52
N LEU A 257 2.15 0.89 16.96
CA LEU A 257 3.55 0.85 16.51
C LEU A 257 4.53 0.67 17.67
N TYR A 258 4.34 1.40 18.76
CA TYR A 258 5.14 1.22 19.97
C TYR A 258 4.91 -0.14 20.63
N GLY A 259 3.66 -0.63 20.66
CA GLY A 259 3.35 -1.99 21.12
C GLY A 259 4.16 -3.03 20.34
N ARG A 260 4.19 -2.93 19.01
CA ARG A 260 5.01 -3.81 18.17
C ARG A 260 6.49 -3.70 18.49
N LEU A 261 7.01 -2.49 18.66
CA LEU A 261 8.43 -2.28 18.96
C LEU A 261 8.82 -2.86 20.34
N LEU A 262 7.94 -2.75 21.33
CA LEU A 262 8.12 -3.37 22.65
C LEU A 262 8.17 -4.90 22.54
N ASP A 263 7.25 -5.50 21.79
CA ASP A 263 7.20 -6.95 21.53
C ASP A 263 8.49 -7.44 20.85
N LEU A 264 8.91 -6.73 19.79
CA LEU A 264 10.12 -7.04 19.02
C LEU A 264 11.41 -6.85 19.83
N ALA A 265 11.44 -5.87 20.73
CA ALA A 265 12.57 -5.62 21.61
C ALA A 265 12.57 -6.54 22.86
N HIS A 266 11.53 -7.38 23.03
CA HIS A 266 11.31 -8.19 24.23
C HIS A 266 11.34 -7.37 25.52
N VAL A 267 10.74 -6.18 25.48
CA VAL A 267 10.64 -5.28 26.64
C VAL A 267 9.34 -5.59 27.37
N ASP A 268 9.44 -6.15 28.57
CA ASP A 268 8.29 -6.52 29.42
C ASP A 268 7.70 -5.30 30.14
N ILE A 269 7.17 -4.35 29.35
CA ILE A 269 6.43 -3.19 29.85
C ILE A 269 5.06 -3.22 29.16
N PRO A 270 3.96 -3.38 29.92
CA PRO A 270 2.61 -3.29 29.36
C PRO A 270 2.39 -1.96 28.63
N LEU A 271 1.75 -1.99 27.46
CA LEU A 271 1.57 -0.81 26.61
C LEU A 271 0.88 0.36 27.36
N ASP A 272 -0.14 0.07 28.17
CA ASP A 272 -0.83 1.09 28.96
C ASP A 272 0.07 1.76 30.00
N THR A 273 0.96 0.98 30.62
CA THR A 273 1.97 1.49 31.55
C THR A 273 3.00 2.33 30.79
N PHE A 274 3.50 1.82 29.67
CA PHE A 274 4.44 2.51 28.81
C PHE A 274 3.91 3.88 28.39
N ARG A 275 2.63 3.98 27.98
CA ARG A 275 1.97 5.23 27.57
C ARG A 275 1.92 6.29 28.67
N ARG A 276 1.80 5.88 29.94
CA ARG A 276 1.68 6.79 31.09
C ARG A 276 3.03 7.24 31.66
N GLN A 277 4.09 6.48 31.38
CA GLN A 277 5.43 6.79 31.88
C GLN A 277 6.09 7.92 31.10
N GLU A 278 6.88 8.72 31.79
CA GLU A 278 7.75 9.72 31.16
C GLU A 278 8.81 9.01 30.31
N LYS A 279 8.83 9.30 28.99
CA LYS A 279 9.70 8.58 28.05
C LYS A 279 11.18 8.76 28.34
N SER A 280 11.57 9.90 28.91
CA SER A 280 12.94 10.15 29.37
C SER A 280 13.40 9.15 30.46
N VAL A 281 12.48 8.71 31.32
CA VAL A 281 12.73 7.74 32.39
C VAL A 281 12.80 6.33 31.81
N VAL A 282 11.88 5.99 30.91
CA VAL A 282 11.88 4.70 30.20
C VAL A 282 13.19 4.50 29.44
N VAL A 283 13.59 5.48 28.64
CA VAL A 283 14.85 5.44 27.88
C VAL A 283 16.04 5.22 28.80
N ARG A 284 16.13 5.97 29.92
CA ARG A 284 17.21 5.79 30.90
C ARG A 284 17.23 4.40 31.52
N GLY A 285 16.05 3.82 31.81
CA GLY A 285 15.94 2.45 32.30
C GLY A 285 16.45 1.42 31.29
N LEU A 286 16.12 1.59 30.01
CA LEU A 286 16.49 0.68 28.92
C LEU A 286 17.97 0.75 28.52
N VAL A 287 18.69 1.81 28.89
CA VAL A 287 20.15 1.96 28.64
C VAL A 287 21.02 1.66 29.87
N THR A 288 20.43 1.13 30.94
CA THR A 288 21.18 0.83 32.17
C THR A 288 22.30 -0.21 31.93
N PRO A 289 23.42 -0.12 32.68
CA PRO A 289 24.49 -1.11 32.58
C PRO A 289 23.98 -2.52 32.85
N GLY A 290 24.30 -3.48 31.96
CA GLY A 290 23.86 -4.87 32.08
C GLY A 290 22.68 -5.26 31.18
N VAL A 291 22.00 -4.28 30.56
CA VAL A 291 20.96 -4.56 29.56
C VAL A 291 21.59 -5.19 28.31
N ARG A 292 21.00 -6.30 27.84
CA ARG A 292 21.40 -6.96 26.59
C ARG A 292 20.85 -6.16 25.41
N TRP A 293 21.75 -5.55 24.64
CA TRP A 293 21.38 -4.80 23.45
C TRP A 293 21.03 -5.73 22.28
N THR A 294 19.86 -5.49 21.70
CA THR A 294 19.44 -6.06 20.41
C THR A 294 19.27 -4.93 19.38
N PRO A 295 19.33 -5.22 18.08
CA PRO A 295 19.02 -4.23 17.04
C PRO A 295 17.65 -3.57 17.22
N GLN A 296 16.64 -4.36 17.61
CA GLN A 296 15.26 -3.91 17.85
C GLN A 296 15.18 -2.98 19.07
N LEU A 297 15.90 -3.28 20.15
CA LEU A 297 15.97 -2.39 21.31
C LEU A 297 16.64 -1.06 20.96
N ALA A 298 17.72 -1.08 20.18
CA ALA A 298 18.37 0.15 19.72
C ALA A 298 17.43 1.01 18.86
N PHE A 299 16.64 0.37 17.99
CA PHE A 299 15.62 1.04 17.19
C PHE A 299 14.53 1.66 18.06
N LEU A 300 13.95 0.91 19.01
CA LEU A 300 12.93 1.40 19.95
C LEU A 300 13.42 2.63 20.73
N ILE A 301 14.64 2.56 21.30
CA ILE A 301 15.19 3.67 22.09
C ILE A 301 15.42 4.89 21.21
N ALA A 302 15.89 4.70 19.96
CA ALA A 302 16.08 5.80 19.02
C ALA A 302 14.76 6.46 18.63
N SER A 303 13.70 5.68 18.34
CA SER A 303 12.35 6.21 18.10
C SER A 303 11.87 7.03 19.29
N LEU A 304 12.01 6.51 20.51
CA LEU A 304 11.64 7.24 21.74
C LEU A 304 12.38 8.56 21.88
N ILE A 305 13.68 8.60 21.54
CA ILE A 305 14.49 9.81 21.61
C ILE A 305 13.99 10.86 20.63
N VAL A 306 13.77 10.47 19.37
CA VAL A 306 13.35 11.40 18.31
C VAL A 306 11.94 11.90 18.56
N ASP A 307 10.98 11.01 18.82
CA ASP A 307 9.56 11.36 18.95
C ASP A 307 9.25 12.18 20.21
N ASN A 308 10.12 12.10 21.23
CA ASN A 308 9.94 12.81 22.50
C ASN A 308 11.03 13.86 22.76
N GLU A 309 11.80 14.22 21.73
CA GLU A 309 12.83 15.26 21.76
C GLU A 309 13.83 15.12 22.92
N ILE A 310 14.26 13.88 23.22
CA ILE A 310 15.10 13.58 24.39
C ILE A 310 16.56 13.96 24.09
N ALA A 311 16.98 15.14 24.55
CA ALA A 311 18.32 15.66 24.30
C ALA A 311 19.39 15.29 25.36
N ASP A 312 19.43 14.03 25.80
CA ASP A 312 20.51 13.52 26.67
C ASP A 312 21.69 13.00 25.84
N LYS A 313 22.79 13.76 25.85
CA LYS A 313 24.00 13.46 25.08
C LYS A 313 24.55 12.06 25.32
N SER A 314 24.59 11.62 26.57
CA SER A 314 25.23 10.34 26.93
C SER A 314 24.45 9.16 26.37
N VAL A 315 23.12 9.25 26.44
CA VAL A 315 22.19 8.27 25.90
C VAL A 315 22.24 8.28 24.38
N VAL A 316 22.19 9.46 23.75
CA VAL A 316 22.23 9.61 22.29
C VAL A 316 23.53 9.06 21.71
N GLU A 317 24.68 9.37 22.31
CA GLU A 317 25.98 8.79 21.91
C GLU A 317 25.96 7.26 21.97
N MET A 318 25.43 6.69 23.05
CA MET A 318 25.34 5.24 23.20
C MET A 318 24.46 4.62 22.11
N VAL A 319 23.27 5.19 21.88
CA VAL A 319 22.30 4.68 20.90
C VAL A 319 22.82 4.80 19.47
N LEU A 320 23.46 5.92 19.10
CA LEU A 320 24.08 6.10 17.78
C LEU A 320 25.12 5.00 17.50
N ASN A 321 26.00 4.71 18.47
CA ASN A 321 26.99 3.64 18.31
C ASN A 321 26.34 2.25 18.17
N ARG A 322 25.24 2.00 18.89
CA ARG A 322 24.50 0.73 18.83
C ARG A 322 23.76 0.54 17.52
N LEU A 323 23.05 1.57 17.05
CA LEU A 323 22.44 1.59 15.72
C LEU A 323 23.49 1.41 14.63
N GLN A 324 24.65 2.04 14.80
CA GLN A 324 25.72 1.94 13.83
C GLN A 324 26.25 0.49 13.73
N ALA A 325 26.52 -0.13 14.89
CA ALA A 325 26.97 -1.52 14.96
C ALA A 325 25.92 -2.52 14.44
N ALA A 326 24.63 -2.22 14.68
CA ALA A 326 23.52 -3.02 14.19
C ALA A 326 23.14 -2.75 12.72
N GLN A 327 23.84 -1.83 12.04
CA GLN A 327 23.56 -1.39 10.67
C GLN A 327 22.11 -0.96 10.42
N LYS A 328 21.42 -0.39 11.41
CA LYS A 328 20.05 0.14 11.26
C LYS A 328 20.10 1.54 10.65
N ARG A 329 20.39 1.58 9.34
CA ARG A 329 20.75 2.80 8.58
C ARG A 329 19.71 3.91 8.65
N GLU A 330 18.44 3.60 8.39
CA GLU A 330 17.37 4.61 8.35
C GLU A 330 17.23 5.33 9.69
N MET A 331 17.07 4.56 10.77
CA MET A 331 16.94 5.13 12.12
C MET A 331 18.22 5.82 12.60
N PHE A 332 19.40 5.32 12.20
CA PHE A 332 20.68 5.98 12.47
C PHE A 332 20.73 7.38 11.84
N VAL A 333 20.33 7.49 10.57
CA VAL A 333 20.25 8.77 9.85
C VAL A 333 19.20 9.70 10.48
N THR A 334 18.04 9.17 10.86
CA THR A 334 17.01 9.96 11.56
C THR A 334 17.54 10.54 12.87
N LEU A 335 18.22 9.73 13.68
CA LEU A 335 18.79 10.20 14.95
C LEU A 335 19.93 11.20 14.74
N LEU A 336 20.76 11.01 13.71
CA LEU A 336 21.78 12.00 13.32
C LEU A 336 21.16 13.34 12.89
N THR A 337 20.06 13.28 12.14
CA THR A 337 19.30 14.46 11.71
C THR A 337 18.71 15.19 12.90
N PHE A 338 18.15 14.46 13.87
CA PHE A 338 17.71 15.02 15.15
C PHE A 338 18.86 15.68 15.91
N CYS A 339 20.04 15.05 15.99
CA CYS A 339 21.23 15.65 16.60
C CYS A 339 21.64 16.97 15.94
N ARG A 340 21.47 17.09 14.62
CA ARG A 340 21.73 18.33 13.88
C ARG A 340 20.71 19.42 14.22
N GLN A 341 19.45 19.08 14.38
CA GLN A 341 18.40 20.05 14.71
C GLN A 341 18.52 20.56 16.15
N GLU A 342 18.89 19.67 17.08
CA GLU A 342 18.96 19.99 18.50
C GLU A 342 20.30 20.56 18.96
N LYS A 343 20.30 21.86 19.32
CA LYS A 343 21.50 22.59 19.77
C LYS A 343 22.22 21.93 20.94
N LYS A 344 21.47 21.27 21.83
CA LYS A 344 22.05 20.56 22.97
C LYS A 344 22.90 19.37 22.53
N LEU A 345 22.63 18.77 21.39
CA LEU A 345 23.31 17.58 20.86
C LEU A 345 24.44 17.90 19.88
N HIS A 346 24.67 19.16 19.51
CA HIS A 346 25.79 19.53 18.62
C HIS A 346 27.16 19.12 19.17
N ARG A 347 27.32 19.06 20.50
CA ARG A 347 28.59 18.64 21.14
C ARG A 347 28.71 17.13 21.38
N THR A 348 27.86 16.32 20.73
CA THR A 348 27.95 14.86 20.77
C THR A 348 29.26 14.42 20.14
N LYS A 349 30.02 13.55 20.81
CA LYS A 349 31.33 13.13 20.35
C LYS A 349 31.25 12.44 18.99
N ASN A 350 32.25 12.71 18.14
CA ASN A 350 32.44 12.05 16.85
C ASN A 350 31.27 12.20 15.86
N LEU A 351 30.40 13.20 16.03
CA LEU A 351 29.23 13.39 15.18
C LEU A 351 29.59 13.52 13.69
N ALA A 352 30.66 14.24 13.36
CA ALA A 352 31.19 14.33 11.99
C ALA A 352 31.62 12.96 11.42
N MET A 353 32.26 12.10 12.22
CA MET A 353 32.65 10.75 11.79
C MET A 353 31.44 9.83 11.62
N LEU A 354 30.43 9.95 12.49
CA LEU A 354 29.18 9.19 12.37
C LEU A 354 28.40 9.59 11.11
N TRP A 355 28.36 10.88 10.79
CA TRP A 355 27.80 11.35 9.53
C TRP A 355 28.59 10.87 8.32
N ALA A 356 29.93 10.91 8.35
CA ALA A 356 30.76 10.37 7.28
C ALA A 356 30.47 8.88 7.03
N ARG A 357 30.30 8.08 8.09
CA ARG A 357 29.90 6.67 7.99
C ARG A 357 28.50 6.49 7.39
N ALA A 358 27.56 7.38 7.70
CA ALA A 358 26.24 7.36 7.07
C ALA A 358 26.35 7.61 5.56
N VAL A 359 27.20 8.57 5.16
CA VAL A 359 27.48 8.88 3.75
C VAL A 359 28.15 7.70 3.07
N ASP A 360 29.16 7.08 3.68
CA ASP A 360 29.83 5.89 3.12
C ASP A 360 28.83 4.74 2.86
N TRP A 361 27.87 4.53 3.77
CA TRP A 361 26.81 3.54 3.57
C TRP A 361 25.87 3.87 2.42
N SER A 362 25.59 5.16 2.21
CA SER A 362 24.80 5.61 1.06
C SER A 362 25.59 5.49 -0.24
N LEU A 363 26.88 5.83 -0.24
CA LEU A 363 27.79 5.78 -1.38
C LEU A 363 28.07 4.33 -1.84
N GLY A 364 28.19 3.39 -0.91
CA GLY A 364 28.34 1.96 -1.22
C GLY A 364 27.16 1.35 -2.01
N ASN A 365 26.01 2.03 -2.03
CA ASN A 365 24.81 1.62 -2.77
C ASN A 365 24.59 2.41 -4.09
N ILE A 366 25.51 3.29 -4.51
CA ILE A 366 25.34 4.22 -5.67
C ILE A 366 25.41 3.55 -7.05
N GLY A 367 25.45 2.21 -7.12
CA GLY A 367 25.05 1.52 -8.36
C GLY A 367 23.61 1.84 -8.80
N ASN A 368 22.71 2.19 -7.86
CA ASN A 368 21.26 2.31 -8.09
C ASN A 368 20.64 3.64 -7.62
N GLY A 369 21.20 4.78 -8.04
CA GLY A 369 20.50 6.08 -8.10
C GLY A 369 19.71 6.53 -6.85
N TYR A 370 20.40 7.04 -5.82
CA TYR A 370 19.84 7.84 -4.72
C TYR A 370 20.80 9.01 -4.38
N PRO A 371 20.34 10.13 -3.78
CA PRO A 371 20.46 11.45 -4.42
C PRO A 371 21.44 12.40 -3.71
N LEU A 372 21.95 13.38 -4.48
CA LEU A 372 22.81 14.50 -4.04
C LEU A 372 22.35 15.17 -2.72
N ALA A 373 21.06 15.16 -2.40
CA ALA A 373 20.48 15.77 -1.21
C ALA A 373 21.09 15.27 0.13
N PHE A 374 21.52 14.01 0.21
CA PHE A 374 22.15 13.49 1.43
C PHE A 374 23.58 14.00 1.61
N LEU A 375 24.33 14.08 0.50
CA LEU A 375 25.66 14.69 0.45
C LEU A 375 25.59 16.18 0.81
N GLU A 376 24.58 16.89 0.32
CA GLU A 376 24.31 18.29 0.68
C GLU A 376 24.05 18.46 2.18
N GLN A 377 23.29 17.57 2.81
CA GLN A 377 23.05 17.63 4.26
C GLN A 377 24.33 17.39 5.08
N PHE A 378 25.17 16.44 4.66
CA PHE A 378 26.48 16.22 5.27
C PHE A 378 27.38 17.44 5.14
N LEU A 379 27.50 18.00 3.93
CA LEU A 379 28.29 19.18 3.67
C LEU A 379 27.79 20.39 4.48
N GLN A 380 26.48 20.62 4.53
CA GLN A 380 25.91 21.67 5.36
C GLN A 380 26.25 21.48 6.84
N PHE A 381 26.16 20.27 7.38
CA PHE A 381 26.52 19.99 8.78
C PHE A 381 28.01 20.27 9.04
N PHE A 382 28.91 19.71 8.21
CA PHE A 382 30.35 19.86 8.36
C PHE A 382 30.81 21.32 8.23
N LEU A 383 30.20 22.08 7.30
CA LEU A 383 30.53 23.48 7.04
C LEU A 383 29.98 24.42 8.13
N LEU A 384 28.79 24.17 8.67
CA LEU A 384 28.21 24.97 9.76
C LEU A 384 28.95 24.82 11.09
N GLU A 385 29.51 23.62 11.36
CA GLU A 385 30.20 23.36 12.63
C GLU A 385 31.65 23.87 12.63
N LYS A 386 32.30 23.98 11.46
CA LYS A 386 33.71 24.42 11.34
C LYS A 386 33.92 25.82 10.76
N CYS A 387 32.96 26.44 10.08
CA CYS A 387 33.19 27.72 9.40
C CYS A 387 32.02 28.67 9.56
N SER A 388 32.12 29.58 10.54
CA SER A 388 31.20 30.71 10.68
C SER A 388 31.47 31.85 9.68
N THR A 389 32.42 31.71 8.74
CA THR A 389 32.90 32.83 7.89
C THR A 389 33.38 32.40 6.49
N LEU A 390 32.58 31.63 5.74
CA LEU A 390 32.85 31.42 4.31
C LEU A 390 31.76 32.05 3.45
N ASP A 391 32.19 32.88 2.50
CA ASP A 391 31.34 33.56 1.51
C ASP A 391 31.08 32.61 0.33
N TYR A 392 29.85 32.10 0.27
CA TYR A 392 29.40 31.13 -0.72
C TYR A 392 29.02 31.76 -2.07
N THR A 393 29.19 33.08 -2.26
CA THR A 393 28.90 33.74 -3.54
C THR A 393 29.88 33.40 -4.66
N THR A 394 30.99 32.74 -4.34
CA THR A 394 32.06 32.39 -5.30
C THR A 394 32.03 30.95 -5.80
N VAL A 395 31.23 30.07 -5.20
CA VAL A 395 31.16 28.64 -5.58
C VAL A 395 30.10 28.44 -6.66
N ASN A 396 30.50 27.97 -7.84
CA ASN A 396 29.58 27.58 -8.91
C ASN A 396 29.23 26.07 -8.79
N PRO A 397 28.05 25.70 -8.26
CA PRO A 397 27.69 24.32 -7.98
C PRO A 397 27.52 23.46 -9.24
N GLN A 398 27.50 24.05 -10.43
CA GLN A 398 27.40 23.32 -11.70
C GLN A 398 28.76 22.98 -12.33
N GLN A 399 29.85 23.61 -11.90
CA GLN A 399 31.18 23.46 -12.53
C GLN A 399 32.26 22.93 -11.61
N GLU A 400 32.14 23.16 -10.30
CA GLU A 400 33.10 22.64 -9.33
C GLU A 400 32.45 21.52 -8.52
N LEU A 401 32.92 20.29 -8.71
CA LEU A 401 32.68 19.21 -7.78
C LEU A 401 33.18 19.70 -6.42
N VAL A 402 32.25 19.93 -5.49
CA VAL A 402 32.53 20.38 -4.11
C VAL A 402 33.67 19.57 -3.50
N PHE A 403 33.79 18.28 -3.85
CA PHE A 403 34.86 17.37 -3.47
C PHE A 403 36.29 17.86 -3.79
N ASN A 404 36.53 18.48 -4.95
CA ASN A 404 37.86 19.01 -5.30
C ASN A 404 38.21 20.21 -4.44
N TRP A 405 37.26 21.12 -4.24
CA TRP A 405 37.45 22.31 -3.41
C TRP A 405 37.66 21.94 -1.93
N THR A 406 36.89 20.99 -1.39
CA THR A 406 37.06 20.50 -0.02
C THR A 406 38.41 19.81 0.18
N ASN A 407 38.91 19.05 -0.81
CA ASN A 407 40.25 18.45 -0.75
C ASN A 407 41.37 19.50 -0.80
N THR A 408 41.24 20.57 -1.59
CA THR A 408 42.23 21.66 -1.62
C THR A 408 42.24 22.41 -0.28
N ALA A 409 41.05 22.72 0.27
CA ALA A 409 40.92 23.40 1.55
C ALA A 409 41.39 22.56 2.76
N ILE A 410 41.21 21.24 2.73
CA ILE A 410 41.72 20.33 3.78
C ILE A 410 43.25 20.24 3.74
N ASN A 411 43.85 20.28 2.55
CA ASN A 411 45.31 20.22 2.40
C ASN A 411 46.00 21.55 2.76
N ASP A 412 45.32 22.69 2.66
CA ASP A 412 45.85 24.01 3.03
C ASP A 412 45.80 24.30 4.54
N VAL A 413 45.07 23.50 5.34
CA VAL A 413 44.96 23.66 6.81
C VAL A 413 46.02 22.82 7.56
N ALA A 414 46.89 22.11 6.85
CA ALA A 414 48.03 21.41 7.43
C ALA A 414 49.28 22.31 7.49
N VAL A 415 49.25 23.34 8.35
CA VAL A 415 50.44 23.97 8.99
C VAL A 415 50.15 24.24 10.45
#